data_AF-A0A1B6B7M1-F1
#
_entry.id   AF-A0A1B6B7M1-F1
#
_cell.length_a   1.000
_cell.length_b   1.000
_cell.length_c   1.000
_cell.angle_alpha   90.00
_cell.angle_beta   90.00
_cell.angle_gamma   90.00
#
_symmetry.space_group_name_H-M   'P 1'
#
loop_
_entity.id
_entity.type
_entity.pdbx_description
1 polymer ?
#
loop_
_entity_poly.entity_id
_entity_poly.type
_entity_poly.pdbx_seq_one_letter_code
_entity_poly.pdbx_strand_id
1 'polypeptide(L)'
;MNINPLLITSRSITLEIENESSYYSEGRYDVFVNGQKRIENENKNVISLFNLEPNALYDIEIVFVGQKSEKVKVKTLEEWIRLNVKKFGAKGDGIADDTAKIQAAILAAPEGATLLIPKGTYLTRPLFLKSHMTLELSKGATLKLSTDRKSFPILPGYSLANNEVDEYLLGTWEGNPLDMFASLITGIGVENVRIIGEGTLDGDAQNGPWWGEPRTKPDGAFRPRMVFLKGCKNITLQGITVQNSPCWTIHPYLSEDLKFIDLKVRNPKDSANTDGIDPESCNRVDIIGVDFSVGDDCIAIKSGKLYMGMRYQKPSENFNIRNCIMKHGHGAVVIGSEMSGGVKNINVEKCVFQETDRGLRIKTRRGRGKYAVIENINFDRIVMERVLTPFVINMFYFCDPDGKSEYVYSRAIHPVDDWTPSLGAFKFKNIICRDSEVAAGYFTGLPEMPIRSIEFENIVVDFKEEAQRGRPAMMDYIDAVSKLGFYFMNVDEVIMNNVKLENHVGEPVILESVKQYTGTL
;
A
#
# COMPACT_ATOMS: atom_id res chain seq x y z
N MET A 1 -1.46 -0.55 -30.85
CA MET A 1 -1.62 -0.55 -29.39
C MET A 1 -1.37 -1.96 -28.90
N ASN A 2 -0.45 -2.11 -27.96
CA ASN A 2 -0.01 -3.41 -27.48
C ASN A 2 -0.63 -3.71 -26.12
N ILE A 3 -0.75 -4.99 -25.82
CA ILE A 3 -1.23 -5.50 -24.54
C ILE A 3 -0.17 -6.46 -24.03
N ASN A 4 0.19 -6.32 -22.76
CA ASN A 4 1.20 -7.15 -22.12
C ASN A 4 0.54 -8.05 -21.07
N PRO A 5 0.71 -9.38 -21.13
CA PRO A 5 0.34 -10.25 -20.02
C PRO A 5 1.18 -9.92 -18.79
N LEU A 6 0.54 -9.45 -17.72
CA LEU A 6 1.20 -9.06 -16.47
C LEU A 6 1.31 -10.23 -15.50
N LEU A 7 0.24 -11.03 -15.39
CA LEU A 7 0.15 -12.18 -14.50
C LEU A 7 -0.65 -13.29 -15.17
N ILE A 8 -0.11 -14.50 -15.16
CA ILE A 8 -0.79 -15.70 -15.67
C ILE A 8 -0.89 -16.69 -14.52
N THR A 9 -2.10 -17.18 -14.27
CA THR A 9 -2.35 -18.28 -13.34
C THR A 9 -2.94 -19.47 -14.09
N SER A 10 -3.33 -20.52 -13.37
CA SER A 10 -4.06 -21.64 -13.97
C SER A 10 -5.47 -21.26 -14.44
N ARG A 11 -6.07 -20.19 -13.89
CA ARG A 11 -7.48 -19.85 -14.14
C ARG A 11 -7.75 -18.37 -14.37
N SER A 12 -6.70 -17.56 -14.45
CA SER A 12 -6.80 -16.13 -14.72
C SER A 12 -5.61 -15.60 -15.51
N ILE A 13 -5.84 -14.51 -16.25
CA ILE A 13 -4.82 -13.73 -16.94
C ILE A 13 -5.08 -12.26 -16.62
N THR A 14 -4.10 -11.56 -16.05
CA THR A 14 -4.09 -10.10 -15.96
C THR A 14 -3.34 -9.52 -17.15
N LEU A 15 -3.96 -8.53 -17.77
CA LEU A 15 -3.43 -7.79 -18.90
C LEU A 15 -3.15 -6.36 -18.48
N GLU A 16 -2.16 -5.78 -19.11
CA GLU A 16 -1.88 -4.36 -19.05
C GLU A 16 -1.83 -3.76 -20.45
N ILE A 17 -2.48 -2.62 -20.63
CA ILE A 17 -2.45 -1.85 -21.87
C ILE A 17 -1.22 -0.94 -21.87
N GLU A 18 -0.43 -1.02 -22.94
CA GLU A 18 0.72 -0.14 -23.14
C GLU A 18 0.24 1.25 -23.62
N ASN A 19 0.32 2.23 -22.73
CA ASN A 19 0.02 3.64 -23.01
C ASN A 19 0.67 4.57 -21.95
N GLU A 20 0.54 5.88 -22.13
CA GLU A 20 1.08 6.91 -21.22
C GLU A 20 0.06 7.44 -20.19
N SER A 21 -1.18 6.97 -20.25
CA SER A 21 -2.27 7.46 -19.40
C SER A 21 -2.18 6.94 -17.95
N SER A 22 -2.73 7.70 -17.01
CA SER A 22 -2.71 7.37 -15.58
C SER A 22 -3.96 6.60 -15.16
N TYR A 23 -3.79 5.35 -14.73
CA TYR A 23 -4.82 4.39 -14.29
C TYR A 23 -5.89 4.02 -15.33
N TYR A 24 -6.55 5.01 -15.92
CA TYR A 24 -7.53 4.87 -16.98
C TYR A 24 -6.89 5.02 -18.35
N SER A 25 -7.34 4.22 -19.32
CA SER A 25 -6.96 4.33 -20.72
C SER A 25 -7.53 5.59 -21.37
N GLU A 26 -6.96 6.02 -22.49
CA GLU A 26 -7.37 7.21 -23.25
C GLU A 26 -8.84 7.17 -23.74
N GLY A 27 -9.42 5.98 -23.80
CA GLY A 27 -10.82 5.77 -24.16
C GLY A 27 -11.36 4.48 -23.58
N ARG A 28 -12.64 4.22 -23.85
CA ARG A 28 -13.28 2.95 -23.48
C ARG A 28 -13.03 1.86 -24.51
N TYR A 29 -13.00 0.62 -24.06
CA TYR A 29 -12.71 -0.53 -24.90
C TYR A 29 -13.47 -1.79 -24.47
N ASP A 30 -13.55 -2.73 -25.40
CA ASP A 30 -14.05 -4.08 -25.18
C ASP A 30 -12.90 -5.10 -25.21
N VAL A 31 -13.03 -6.19 -24.46
CA VAL A 31 -12.04 -7.29 -24.44
C VAL A 31 -12.68 -8.55 -25.02
N PHE A 32 -12.00 -9.14 -26.00
CA PHE A 32 -12.40 -10.37 -26.66
C PHE A 32 -11.41 -11.49 -26.31
N VAL A 33 -11.95 -12.67 -26.01
CA VAL A 33 -11.18 -13.90 -25.76
C VAL A 33 -11.69 -14.96 -26.72
N ASN A 34 -10.81 -15.51 -27.56
CA ASN A 34 -11.14 -16.43 -28.63
C ASN A 34 -12.25 -15.91 -29.56
N GLY A 35 -12.23 -14.60 -29.82
CA GLY A 35 -13.23 -13.90 -30.65
C GLY A 35 -14.58 -13.64 -29.98
N GLN A 36 -14.77 -14.06 -28.72
CA GLN A 36 -15.98 -13.76 -27.95
C GLN A 36 -15.75 -12.58 -27.01
N LYS A 37 -16.68 -11.61 -27.00
CA LYS A 37 -16.62 -10.47 -26.07
C LYS A 37 -16.77 -10.99 -24.63
N ARG A 38 -15.83 -10.64 -23.75
CA ARG A 38 -15.81 -11.04 -22.33
C ARG A 38 -15.94 -9.86 -21.38
N ILE A 39 -15.37 -8.71 -21.74
CA ILE A 39 -15.52 -7.46 -21.01
C ILE A 39 -16.02 -6.41 -22.00
N GLU A 40 -16.97 -5.60 -21.57
CA GLU A 40 -17.59 -4.55 -22.37
C GLU A 40 -17.39 -3.19 -21.70
N ASN A 41 -17.04 -2.19 -22.50
CA ASN A 41 -17.05 -0.78 -22.13
C ASN A 41 -16.17 -0.44 -20.91
N GLU A 42 -15.03 -1.10 -20.80
CA GLU A 42 -14.01 -0.92 -19.76
C GLU A 42 -13.09 0.25 -20.10
N ASN A 43 -12.39 0.81 -19.10
CA ASN A 43 -11.48 1.93 -19.29
C ASN A 43 -10.26 1.89 -18.37
N LYS A 44 -9.97 0.80 -17.68
CA LYS A 44 -8.74 0.65 -16.88
C LYS A 44 -7.55 0.23 -17.74
N ASN A 45 -6.34 0.61 -17.34
CA ASN A 45 -5.12 0.12 -17.98
C ASN A 45 -4.76 -1.32 -17.59
N VAL A 46 -5.21 -1.77 -16.41
CA VAL A 46 -4.95 -3.11 -15.87
C VAL A 46 -6.27 -3.82 -15.62
N ILE A 47 -6.42 -5.02 -16.17
CA ILE A 47 -7.64 -5.81 -16.07
C ILE A 47 -7.33 -7.30 -15.93
N SER A 48 -8.16 -8.03 -15.19
CA SER A 48 -8.04 -9.48 -15.03
C SER A 48 -9.21 -10.23 -15.66
N LEU A 49 -8.89 -11.26 -16.44
CA LEU A 49 -9.81 -12.25 -16.96
C LEU A 49 -9.80 -13.46 -16.01
N PHE A 50 -10.95 -13.81 -15.44
CA PHE A 50 -11.10 -14.95 -14.53
C PHE A 50 -11.93 -16.08 -15.16
N ASN A 51 -12.05 -17.19 -14.42
CA ASN A 51 -12.81 -18.39 -14.82
C ASN A 51 -12.34 -18.94 -16.17
N LEU A 52 -11.01 -18.97 -16.36
CA LEU A 52 -10.36 -19.64 -17.47
C LEU A 52 -10.14 -21.12 -17.13
N GLU A 53 -9.94 -21.91 -18.16
CA GLU A 53 -9.54 -23.31 -18.04
C GLU A 53 -8.02 -23.43 -17.90
N PRO A 54 -7.53 -24.39 -17.10
CA PRO A 54 -6.11 -24.64 -16.94
C PRO A 54 -5.51 -25.25 -18.20
N ASN A 55 -4.21 -25.01 -18.39
CA ASN A 55 -3.43 -25.53 -19.52
C ASN A 55 -4.01 -25.20 -20.92
N ALA A 56 -4.79 -24.13 -21.04
CA ALA A 56 -5.51 -23.77 -22.25
C ALA A 56 -4.88 -22.55 -22.93
N LEU A 57 -4.87 -22.57 -24.27
CA LEU A 57 -4.40 -21.45 -25.09
C LEU A 57 -5.55 -20.49 -25.35
N TYR A 58 -5.29 -19.20 -25.18
CA TYR A 58 -6.23 -18.11 -25.41
C TYR A 58 -5.66 -17.09 -26.39
N ASP A 59 -6.48 -16.69 -27.36
CA ASP A 59 -6.25 -15.52 -28.21
C ASP A 59 -7.02 -14.33 -27.62
N ILE A 60 -6.31 -13.29 -27.18
CA ILE A 60 -6.89 -12.11 -26.53
C ILE A 60 -6.72 -10.88 -27.43
N GLU A 61 -7.79 -10.10 -27.59
CA GLU A 61 -7.82 -8.86 -28.40
C GLU A 61 -8.59 -7.78 -27.63
N ILE A 62 -8.11 -6.53 -27.67
CA ILE A 62 -8.85 -5.36 -27.16
C ILE A 62 -9.31 -4.50 -28.33
N VAL A 63 -10.52 -3.94 -28.23
CA VAL A 63 -11.13 -3.10 -29.27
C VAL A 63 -11.52 -1.74 -28.70
N PHE A 64 -10.81 -0.69 -29.11
CA PHE A 64 -11.12 0.71 -28.80
C PHE A 64 -11.92 1.31 -29.95
N VAL A 65 -13.22 1.64 -29.76
CA VAL A 65 -14.05 2.32 -30.78
C VAL A 65 -13.84 1.76 -32.21
N GLY A 66 -13.87 0.43 -32.36
CA GLY A 66 -13.67 -0.26 -33.64
C GLY A 66 -12.22 -0.49 -34.10
N GLN A 67 -11.21 0.09 -33.44
CA GLN A 67 -9.79 -0.20 -33.67
C GLN A 67 -9.34 -1.37 -32.80
N LYS A 68 -8.68 -2.36 -33.42
CA LYS A 68 -8.24 -3.60 -32.79
C LYS A 68 -6.78 -3.53 -32.37
N SER A 69 -6.46 -4.05 -31.19
CA SER A 69 -5.08 -4.33 -30.78
C SER A 69 -4.48 -5.48 -31.59
N GLU A 70 -3.17 -5.68 -31.47
CA GLU A 70 -2.59 -6.98 -31.81
C GLU A 70 -3.18 -8.08 -30.90
N LYS A 71 -3.31 -9.28 -31.45
CA LYS A 71 -3.75 -10.44 -30.68
C LYS A 71 -2.61 -10.98 -29.84
N VAL A 72 -2.85 -11.15 -28.55
CA VAL A 72 -1.90 -11.77 -27.65
C VAL A 72 -2.31 -13.22 -27.41
N LYS A 73 -1.39 -14.14 -27.69
CA LYS A 73 -1.58 -15.57 -27.41
C LYS A 73 -1.00 -15.88 -26.04
N VAL A 74 -1.83 -16.38 -25.14
CA VAL A 74 -1.43 -16.68 -23.76
C VAL A 74 -1.92 -18.06 -23.38
N LYS A 75 -1.07 -18.85 -22.72
CA LYS A 75 -1.43 -20.16 -22.20
C LYS A 75 -1.54 -20.09 -20.68
N THR A 76 -2.67 -20.49 -20.11
CA THR A 76 -2.83 -20.60 -18.65
C THR A 76 -1.94 -21.72 -18.09
N LEU A 77 -1.58 -21.60 -16.80
CA LEU A 77 -0.77 -22.61 -16.12
C LEU A 77 -1.55 -23.92 -15.92
N GLU A 78 -0.83 -24.99 -15.64
CA GLU A 78 -1.44 -26.27 -15.28
C GLU A 78 -2.09 -26.21 -13.88
N GLU A 79 -3.19 -26.94 -13.71
CA GLU A 79 -3.83 -27.20 -12.42
C GLU A 79 -4.02 -28.71 -12.30
N TRP A 80 -3.23 -29.34 -11.44
CA TRP A 80 -3.34 -30.78 -11.24
C TRP A 80 -4.59 -31.14 -10.43
N ILE A 81 -4.81 -30.45 -9.31
CA ILE A 81 -5.90 -30.75 -8.39
C ILE A 81 -6.51 -29.51 -7.77
N ARG A 82 -7.84 -29.53 -7.65
CA ARG A 82 -8.64 -28.48 -7.05
C ARG A 82 -9.48 -29.03 -5.91
N LEU A 83 -9.24 -28.53 -4.69
CA LEU A 83 -9.95 -28.93 -3.48
C LEU A 83 -11.04 -27.91 -3.17
N ASN A 84 -12.28 -28.34 -3.04
CA ASN A 84 -13.40 -27.45 -2.69
C ASN A 84 -13.69 -27.54 -1.19
N VAL A 85 -13.66 -26.43 -0.47
CA VAL A 85 -13.89 -26.40 1.00
C VAL A 85 -15.24 -26.97 1.42
N LYS A 86 -16.26 -26.95 0.55
CA LYS A 86 -17.57 -27.58 0.81
C LYS A 86 -17.46 -29.09 0.96
N LYS A 87 -16.49 -29.74 0.30
CA LYS A 87 -16.21 -31.18 0.46
C LYS A 87 -15.55 -31.50 1.80
N PHE A 88 -14.95 -30.51 2.45
CA PHE A 88 -14.47 -30.59 3.83
C PHE A 88 -15.56 -30.21 4.85
N GLY A 89 -16.78 -29.92 4.38
CA GLY A 89 -17.94 -29.61 5.23
C GLY A 89 -18.12 -28.13 5.56
N ALA A 90 -17.38 -27.22 4.93
CA ALA A 90 -17.62 -25.77 5.09
C ALA A 90 -19.02 -25.42 4.56
N LYS A 91 -19.84 -24.73 5.37
CA LYS A 91 -21.24 -24.44 5.05
C LYS A 91 -21.41 -23.20 4.20
N GLY A 92 -20.58 -22.17 4.37
CA GLY A 92 -20.65 -20.92 3.62
C GLY A 92 -22.01 -20.21 3.73
N ASP A 93 -22.67 -20.30 4.89
CA ASP A 93 -23.98 -19.72 5.21
C ASP A 93 -23.90 -18.41 6.03
N GLY A 94 -22.68 -17.98 6.40
CA GLY A 94 -22.40 -16.78 7.17
C GLY A 94 -22.65 -16.93 8.67
N ILE A 95 -23.08 -18.11 9.12
CA ILE A 95 -23.49 -18.38 10.51
C ILE A 95 -22.59 -19.47 11.12
N ALA A 96 -22.41 -20.57 10.40
CA ALA A 96 -21.58 -21.66 10.87
C ALA A 96 -20.10 -21.28 10.84
N ASP A 97 -19.40 -21.66 11.90
CA ASP A 97 -17.96 -21.52 11.99
C ASP A 97 -17.25 -22.55 11.08
N ASP A 98 -16.78 -22.04 9.94
CA ASP A 98 -16.12 -22.80 8.89
C ASP A 98 -14.60 -22.92 9.09
N THR A 99 -14.05 -22.30 10.16
CA THR A 99 -12.60 -22.20 10.40
C THR A 99 -11.90 -23.55 10.28
N ALA A 100 -12.34 -24.55 11.04
CA ALA A 100 -11.67 -25.85 11.08
C ALA A 100 -11.74 -26.59 9.74
N LYS A 101 -12.78 -26.35 8.94
CA LYS A 101 -13.05 -27.06 7.68
C LYS A 101 -12.17 -26.47 6.59
N ILE A 102 -12.07 -25.14 6.56
CA ILE A 102 -11.17 -24.42 5.66
C ILE A 102 -9.71 -24.70 6.05
N GLN A 103 -9.35 -24.64 7.34
CA GLN A 103 -7.99 -24.93 7.79
C GLN A 103 -7.56 -26.37 7.47
N ALA A 104 -8.46 -27.36 7.64
CA ALA A 104 -8.19 -28.73 7.24
C ALA A 104 -7.95 -28.85 5.73
N ALA A 105 -8.71 -28.12 4.91
CA ALA A 105 -8.52 -28.10 3.46
C ALA A 105 -7.18 -27.46 3.05
N ILE A 106 -6.75 -26.38 3.74
CA ILE A 106 -5.41 -25.79 3.57
C ILE A 106 -4.34 -26.84 3.89
N LEU A 107 -4.43 -27.48 5.06
CA LEU A 107 -3.43 -28.45 5.50
C LEU A 107 -3.37 -29.69 4.60
N ALA A 108 -4.50 -30.13 4.04
CA ALA A 108 -4.59 -31.28 3.15
C ALA A 108 -4.15 -31.01 1.69
N ALA A 109 -4.04 -29.75 1.26
CA ALA A 109 -3.76 -29.40 -0.14
C ALA A 109 -2.36 -29.86 -0.58
N PRO A 110 -2.17 -30.76 -1.55
CA PRO A 110 -0.81 -31.10 -1.98
C PRO A 110 -0.11 -29.89 -2.64
N GLU A 111 1.20 -29.95 -2.84
CA GLU A 111 1.93 -28.89 -3.55
C GLU A 111 1.34 -28.64 -4.94
N GLY A 112 1.22 -27.37 -5.32
CA GLY A 112 0.60 -26.91 -6.55
C GLY A 112 -0.93 -26.92 -6.57
N ALA A 113 -1.60 -27.37 -5.49
CA ALA A 113 -3.06 -27.47 -5.47
C ALA A 113 -3.75 -26.09 -5.40
N THR A 114 -4.93 -26.03 -6.03
CA THR A 114 -5.88 -24.93 -5.86
C THR A 114 -6.89 -25.28 -4.77
N LEU A 115 -6.93 -24.52 -3.69
CA LEU A 115 -8.01 -24.53 -2.72
C LEU A 115 -9.10 -23.54 -3.14
N LEU A 116 -10.26 -24.06 -3.53
CA LEU A 116 -11.42 -23.31 -3.98
C LEU A 116 -12.35 -22.95 -2.81
N ILE A 117 -12.61 -21.65 -2.64
CA ILE A 117 -13.71 -21.08 -1.87
C ILE A 117 -14.82 -20.67 -2.84
N PRO A 118 -15.87 -21.49 -3.05
CA PRO A 118 -16.95 -21.14 -3.96
C PRO A 118 -17.87 -20.09 -3.35
N LYS A 119 -18.80 -19.54 -4.15
CA LYS A 119 -19.83 -18.58 -3.70
C LYS A 119 -20.45 -18.97 -2.35
N GLY A 120 -20.58 -18.01 -1.45
CA GLY A 120 -21.10 -18.18 -0.09
C GLY A 120 -20.38 -17.25 0.90
N THR A 121 -20.89 -17.13 2.12
CA THR A 121 -20.24 -16.36 3.19
C THR A 121 -19.72 -17.33 4.23
N TYR A 122 -18.43 -17.36 4.46
CA TYR A 122 -17.78 -18.31 5.36
C TYR A 122 -17.32 -17.55 6.60
N LEU A 123 -18.05 -17.71 7.71
CA LEU A 123 -17.64 -17.15 8.99
C LEU A 123 -16.41 -17.93 9.46
N THR A 124 -15.32 -17.23 9.71
CA THR A 124 -14.06 -17.85 10.11
C THR A 124 -13.30 -16.99 11.11
N ARG A 125 -12.50 -17.65 11.93
CA ARG A 125 -11.39 -17.06 12.69
C ARG A 125 -10.14 -17.02 11.80
N PRO A 126 -8.99 -16.52 12.29
CA PRO A 126 -7.72 -16.55 11.55
C PRO A 126 -7.40 -17.90 10.91
N LEU A 127 -7.00 -17.87 9.64
CA LEU A 127 -6.57 -19.02 8.86
C LEU A 127 -5.07 -18.92 8.56
N PHE A 128 -4.37 -20.04 8.69
CA PHE A 128 -2.93 -20.12 8.44
C PHE A 128 -2.66 -20.80 7.10
N LEU A 129 -1.94 -20.10 6.22
CA LEU A 129 -1.52 -20.59 4.91
C LEU A 129 -0.40 -21.63 5.03
N LYS A 130 -0.15 -22.33 3.94
CA LYS A 130 1.05 -23.14 3.72
C LYS A 130 1.65 -22.88 2.35
N SER A 131 2.90 -23.27 2.14
CA SER A 131 3.62 -23.05 0.87
C SER A 131 3.02 -23.81 -0.31
N HIS A 132 3.35 -23.35 -1.52
CA HIS A 132 3.05 -24.00 -2.81
C HIS A 132 1.55 -24.26 -3.05
N MET A 133 0.69 -23.27 -2.79
CA MET A 133 -0.75 -23.43 -3.02
C MET A 133 -1.38 -22.18 -3.64
N THR A 134 -2.54 -22.36 -4.25
CA THR A 134 -3.41 -21.26 -4.67
C THR A 134 -4.69 -21.28 -3.83
N LEU A 135 -5.00 -20.21 -3.11
CA LEU A 135 -6.30 -19.96 -2.51
C LEU A 135 -7.15 -19.15 -3.49
N GLU A 136 -8.17 -19.76 -4.08
CA GLU A 136 -9.05 -19.10 -5.06
C GLU A 136 -10.41 -18.78 -4.42
N LEU A 137 -10.75 -17.49 -4.35
CA LEU A 137 -12.06 -17.02 -3.93
C LEU A 137 -12.91 -16.72 -5.18
N SER A 138 -13.90 -17.56 -5.45
CA SER A 138 -14.82 -17.33 -6.57
C SER A 138 -15.62 -16.04 -6.40
N LYS A 139 -16.13 -15.52 -7.50
CA LYS A 139 -17.10 -14.43 -7.49
C LYS A 139 -18.27 -14.72 -6.53
N GLY A 140 -18.50 -13.80 -5.59
CA GLY A 140 -19.53 -13.94 -4.55
C GLY A 140 -19.16 -14.86 -3.38
N ALA A 141 -17.90 -15.32 -3.28
CA ALA A 141 -17.35 -15.90 -2.07
C ALA A 141 -16.90 -14.78 -1.12
N THR A 142 -17.20 -14.91 0.17
CA THR A 142 -16.74 -14.00 1.23
C THR A 142 -16.15 -14.81 2.37
N LEU A 143 -14.87 -14.64 2.67
CA LEU A 143 -14.31 -15.05 3.96
C LEU A 143 -14.58 -13.92 4.95
N LYS A 144 -15.50 -14.15 5.89
CA LYS A 144 -15.95 -13.17 6.87
C LYS A 144 -15.27 -13.44 8.20
N LEU A 145 -14.49 -12.48 8.69
CA LEU A 145 -13.81 -12.58 9.97
C LEU A 145 -14.81 -12.49 11.13
N SER A 146 -14.66 -13.36 12.13
CA SER A 146 -15.44 -13.29 13.36
C SER A 146 -15.14 -12.03 14.17
N THR A 147 -16.16 -11.46 14.82
CA THR A 147 -15.99 -10.31 15.72
C THR A 147 -15.64 -10.71 17.16
N ASP A 148 -15.65 -12.00 17.48
CA ASP A 148 -15.24 -12.52 18.79
C ASP A 148 -13.72 -12.63 18.89
N ARG A 149 -13.09 -11.50 19.25
CA ARG A 149 -11.63 -11.40 19.37
C ARG A 149 -11.01 -12.36 20.39
N LYS A 150 -11.75 -12.82 21.41
CA LYS A 150 -11.23 -13.75 22.43
C LYS A 150 -10.94 -15.13 21.84
N SER A 151 -11.54 -15.44 20.70
CA SER A 151 -11.34 -16.69 20.01
C SER A 151 -10.12 -16.69 19.08
N PHE A 152 -9.38 -15.58 18.99
CA PHE A 152 -8.28 -15.42 18.06
C PHE A 152 -6.96 -15.88 18.70
N PRO A 153 -6.11 -16.61 17.98
CA PRO A 153 -4.74 -16.86 18.41
C PRO A 153 -3.98 -15.54 18.57
N ILE A 154 -3.11 -15.46 19.58
CA ILE A 154 -2.17 -14.36 19.77
C ILE A 154 -0.83 -14.76 19.15
N LEU A 155 -0.31 -13.90 18.27
CA LEU A 155 1.07 -13.96 17.79
C LEU A 155 1.94 -13.14 18.73
N PRO A 156 2.82 -13.76 19.54
CA PRO A 156 3.75 -13.03 20.39
C PRO A 156 4.65 -12.11 19.55
N GLY A 157 4.96 -10.93 20.06
CA GLY A 157 5.83 -9.97 19.37
C GLY A 157 7.18 -10.60 18.98
N TYR A 158 7.83 -11.21 19.97
CA TYR A 158 9.02 -12.02 19.75
C TYR A 158 9.10 -13.15 20.78
N SER A 159 9.97 -14.11 20.52
CA SER A 159 10.40 -15.13 21.48
C SER A 159 11.92 -15.26 21.43
N LEU A 160 12.55 -15.51 22.57
CA LEU A 160 14.00 -15.73 22.63
C LEU A 160 14.35 -17.13 22.13
N ALA A 161 15.44 -17.24 21.38
CA ALA A 161 16.07 -18.51 21.06
C ALA A 161 16.75 -19.10 22.31
N ASN A 162 17.16 -20.37 22.25
CA ASN A 162 17.82 -21.06 23.37
C ASN A 162 19.14 -20.42 23.83
N ASN A 163 19.75 -19.57 23.01
CA ASN A 163 20.94 -18.80 23.39
C ASN A 163 20.62 -17.52 24.17
N GLU A 164 19.33 -17.22 24.40
CA GLU A 164 18.81 -16.05 25.11
C GLU A 164 19.21 -14.68 24.50
N VAL A 165 19.75 -14.69 23.27
CA VAL A 165 20.26 -13.50 22.58
C VAL A 165 19.51 -13.27 21.27
N ASP A 166 19.26 -14.33 20.51
CA ASP A 166 18.55 -14.22 19.24
C ASP A 166 17.03 -14.17 19.47
N GLU A 167 16.35 -13.39 18.65
CA GLU A 167 14.90 -13.19 18.73
C GLU A 167 14.22 -13.73 17.49
N TYR A 168 13.21 -14.57 17.70
CA TYR A 168 12.27 -14.96 16.68
C TYR A 168 11.06 -14.04 16.73
N LEU A 169 11.01 -13.09 15.78
CA LEU A 169 9.88 -12.19 15.62
C LEU A 169 8.68 -12.92 15.04
N LEU A 170 7.49 -12.67 15.56
CA LEU A 170 6.27 -13.29 15.03
C LEU A 170 5.14 -12.27 14.86
N GLY A 171 4.85 -11.50 15.90
CA GLY A 171 3.93 -10.36 15.88
C GLY A 171 4.65 -9.03 15.70
N THR A 172 3.92 -8.03 15.19
CA THR A 172 4.39 -6.64 15.10
C THR A 172 3.20 -5.71 15.31
N TRP A 173 3.41 -4.56 15.94
CA TRP A 173 2.42 -3.49 16.05
C TRP A 173 3.09 -2.13 15.93
N GLU A 174 2.63 -1.33 14.95
CA GLU A 174 3.19 -0.01 14.62
C GLU A 174 4.74 -0.04 14.62
N GLY A 175 5.33 -1.04 13.95
CA GLY A 175 6.77 -1.20 13.74
C GLY A 175 7.61 -1.65 14.94
N ASN A 176 6.99 -2.15 16.01
CA ASN A 176 7.66 -2.81 17.14
C ASN A 176 7.20 -4.27 17.29
N PRO A 177 8.05 -5.18 17.78
CA PRO A 177 7.71 -6.58 17.99
C PRO A 177 6.82 -6.74 19.22
N LEU A 178 5.51 -6.53 19.05
CA LEU A 178 4.51 -6.56 20.12
C LEU A 178 3.39 -7.55 19.78
N ASP A 179 2.81 -8.13 20.83
CA ASP A 179 1.73 -9.11 20.70
C ASP A 179 0.53 -8.55 19.94
N MET A 180 0.08 -9.30 18.94
CA MET A 180 -1.07 -9.00 18.08
C MET A 180 -1.93 -10.24 17.92
N PHE A 181 -3.22 -10.07 17.67
CA PHE A 181 -4.06 -11.17 17.21
C PHE A 181 -3.64 -11.60 15.80
N ALA A 182 -3.76 -12.90 15.52
CA ALA A 182 -3.60 -13.43 14.17
C ALA A 182 -4.65 -12.83 13.21
N SER A 183 -4.27 -12.69 11.95
CA SER A 183 -5.06 -12.04 10.90
C SER A 183 -5.98 -13.03 10.18
N LEU A 184 -7.03 -12.53 9.51
CA LEU A 184 -7.95 -13.40 8.75
C LEU A 184 -7.19 -14.39 7.86
N ILE A 185 -6.21 -13.89 7.09
CA ILE A 185 -5.21 -14.69 6.39
C ILE A 185 -3.85 -14.42 7.02
N THR A 186 -3.22 -15.47 7.53
CA THR A 186 -1.89 -15.42 8.15
C THR A 186 -0.94 -16.35 7.41
N GLY A 187 0.16 -15.80 6.89
CA GLY A 187 1.28 -16.55 6.33
C GLY A 187 2.53 -16.28 7.16
N ILE A 188 3.18 -17.34 7.67
CA ILE A 188 4.43 -17.25 8.43
C ILE A 188 5.45 -18.15 7.73
N GLY A 189 6.48 -17.56 7.12
CA GLY A 189 7.54 -18.32 6.44
C GLY A 189 7.06 -19.12 5.24
N VAL A 190 5.92 -18.76 4.64
CA VAL A 190 5.36 -19.49 3.50
C VAL A 190 5.91 -18.95 2.18
N GLU A 191 6.01 -19.81 1.18
CA GLU A 191 6.47 -19.43 -0.14
C GLU A 191 5.59 -19.96 -1.27
N ASN A 192 5.64 -19.27 -2.42
CA ASN A 192 4.94 -19.69 -3.64
C ASN A 192 3.42 -19.82 -3.44
N VAL A 193 2.81 -18.82 -2.80
CA VAL A 193 1.36 -18.79 -2.52
C VAL A 193 0.66 -17.75 -3.37
N ARG A 194 -0.47 -18.12 -3.96
CA ARG A 194 -1.35 -17.20 -4.68
C ARG A 194 -2.70 -17.11 -3.97
N ILE A 195 -3.22 -15.90 -3.76
CA ILE A 195 -4.59 -15.65 -3.31
C ILE A 195 -5.29 -14.89 -4.43
N ILE A 196 -6.19 -15.55 -5.14
CA ILE A 196 -6.72 -15.04 -6.41
C ILE A 196 -8.25 -15.11 -6.46
N GLY A 197 -8.82 -14.40 -7.43
CA GLY A 197 -10.22 -14.51 -7.81
C GLY A 197 -10.98 -13.20 -7.63
N GLU A 198 -12.31 -13.30 -7.57
CA GLU A 198 -13.23 -12.15 -7.52
C GLU A 198 -13.98 -12.08 -6.19
N GLY A 199 -13.61 -12.90 -5.21
CA GLY A 199 -14.23 -12.92 -3.88
C GLY A 199 -13.71 -11.84 -2.94
N THR A 200 -14.22 -11.88 -1.72
CA THR A 200 -14.00 -10.85 -0.69
C THR A 200 -13.40 -11.44 0.59
N LEU A 201 -12.43 -10.73 1.15
CA LEU A 201 -11.98 -10.85 2.53
C LEU A 201 -12.64 -9.71 3.31
N ASP A 202 -13.55 -10.02 4.23
CA ASP A 202 -14.32 -9.03 4.97
C ASP A 202 -14.04 -9.13 6.47
N GLY A 203 -13.52 -8.05 7.07
CA GLY A 203 -13.17 -8.02 8.48
C GLY A 203 -14.35 -7.84 9.43
N ASP A 204 -15.51 -7.44 8.91
CA ASP A 204 -16.73 -7.12 9.68
C ASP A 204 -16.47 -6.16 10.85
N ALA A 205 -15.44 -5.31 10.73
CA ALA A 205 -14.90 -4.61 11.90
C ALA A 205 -15.86 -3.56 12.49
N GLN A 206 -16.77 -3.02 11.67
CA GLN A 206 -17.85 -2.13 12.09
C GLN A 206 -18.82 -2.78 13.09
N ASN A 207 -18.92 -4.11 13.06
CA ASN A 207 -19.79 -4.89 13.96
C ASN A 207 -19.00 -5.49 15.15
N GLY A 208 -17.73 -5.12 15.31
CA GLY A 208 -16.84 -5.62 16.36
C GLY A 208 -16.17 -4.51 17.18
N PRO A 209 -15.47 -4.86 18.26
CA PRO A 209 -14.84 -3.91 19.17
C PRO A 209 -13.47 -3.43 18.65
N TRP A 210 -13.37 -3.03 17.38
CA TRP A 210 -12.08 -2.82 16.72
C TRP A 210 -11.69 -1.36 16.52
N TRP A 211 -12.64 -0.45 16.24
CA TRP A 211 -12.29 0.95 15.91
C TRP A 211 -12.41 1.93 17.09
N GLY A 212 -12.88 1.50 18.26
CA GLY A 212 -13.09 2.37 19.43
C GLY A 212 -11.79 2.90 20.07
N GLU A 213 -11.03 2.04 20.75
CA GLU A 213 -9.77 2.39 21.41
C GLU A 213 -8.58 1.72 20.71
N PRO A 214 -8.10 2.27 19.57
CA PRO A 214 -7.27 1.56 18.60
C PRO A 214 -5.90 1.09 19.11
N ARG A 215 -5.37 1.69 20.18
CA ARG A 215 -4.02 1.44 20.73
C ARG A 215 -4.04 0.75 22.11
N THR A 216 -5.14 0.09 22.44
CA THR A 216 -5.25 -0.69 23.69
C THR A 216 -5.11 -2.19 23.42
N LYS A 217 -4.81 -2.96 24.47
CA LYS A 217 -4.76 -4.44 24.45
C LYS A 217 -5.71 -5.03 25.48
N PRO A 218 -7.04 -4.80 25.40
CA PRO A 218 -7.91 -5.16 26.52
C PRO A 218 -8.04 -6.68 26.70
N ASP A 219 -7.67 -7.47 25.68
CA ASP A 219 -7.57 -8.94 25.73
C ASP A 219 -6.12 -9.42 25.50
N GLY A 220 -5.12 -8.64 25.91
CA GLY A 220 -3.70 -9.04 25.91
C GLY A 220 -2.93 -8.88 24.60
N ALA A 221 -3.61 -8.60 23.48
CA ALA A 221 -2.97 -8.38 22.18
C ALA A 221 -3.57 -7.21 21.40
N PHE A 222 -2.79 -6.65 20.46
CA PHE A 222 -3.25 -5.63 19.53
C PHE A 222 -4.11 -6.18 18.39
N ARG A 223 -4.84 -5.29 17.71
CA ARG A 223 -5.80 -5.63 16.66
C ARG A 223 -5.16 -6.42 15.51
N PRO A 224 -5.88 -7.39 14.93
CA PRO A 224 -5.41 -8.14 13.78
C PRO A 224 -5.44 -7.30 12.50
N ARG A 225 -4.77 -7.79 11.46
CA ARG A 225 -4.91 -7.29 10.08
C ARG A 225 -5.88 -8.18 9.31
N MET A 226 -6.14 -7.86 8.05
CA MET A 226 -6.83 -8.81 7.15
C MET A 226 -5.87 -9.83 6.56
N VAL A 227 -4.72 -9.37 6.07
CA VAL A 227 -3.66 -10.23 5.54
C VAL A 227 -2.35 -9.89 6.24
N PHE A 228 -1.73 -10.87 6.89
CA PHE A 228 -0.41 -10.72 7.51
C PHE A 228 0.55 -11.77 6.96
N LEU A 229 1.65 -11.33 6.34
CA LEU A 229 2.63 -12.20 5.68
C LEU A 229 4.00 -11.92 6.28
N LYS A 230 4.45 -12.76 7.21
CA LYS A 230 5.74 -12.59 7.88
C LYS A 230 6.78 -13.53 7.30
N GLY A 231 7.89 -12.99 6.81
CA GLY A 231 9.00 -13.80 6.30
C GLY A 231 8.63 -14.63 5.06
N CYS A 232 7.67 -14.17 4.26
CA CYS A 232 7.15 -14.91 3.12
C CYS A 232 7.91 -14.57 1.83
N LYS A 233 7.85 -15.47 0.85
CA LYS A 233 8.51 -15.31 -0.45
C LYS A 233 7.60 -15.67 -1.62
N ASN A 234 7.63 -14.90 -2.70
CA ASN A 234 6.87 -15.18 -3.91
C ASN A 234 5.37 -15.33 -3.62
N ILE A 235 4.77 -14.25 -3.13
CA ILE A 235 3.35 -14.19 -2.78
C ILE A 235 2.63 -13.31 -3.78
N THR A 236 1.49 -13.77 -4.28
CA THR A 236 0.65 -12.99 -5.20
C THR A 236 -0.77 -12.89 -4.66
N LEU A 237 -1.30 -11.67 -4.55
CA LEU A 237 -2.72 -11.40 -4.34
C LEU A 237 -3.27 -10.80 -5.64
N GLN A 238 -4.35 -11.38 -6.19
CA GLN A 238 -4.93 -10.94 -7.46
C GLN A 238 -6.46 -10.83 -7.40
N GLY A 239 -7.03 -9.72 -7.88
CA GLY A 239 -8.47 -9.55 -8.13
C GLY A 239 -9.39 -9.39 -6.92
N ILE A 240 -8.99 -9.93 -5.76
CA ILE A 240 -9.83 -9.99 -4.58
C ILE A 240 -10.15 -8.60 -4.03
N THR A 241 -11.27 -8.51 -3.31
CA THR A 241 -11.59 -7.36 -2.47
C THR A 241 -11.16 -7.64 -1.03
N VAL A 242 -10.47 -6.70 -0.39
CA VAL A 242 -10.15 -6.75 1.05
C VAL A 242 -10.78 -5.53 1.71
N GLN A 243 -11.65 -5.75 2.70
CA GLN A 243 -12.46 -4.67 3.25
C GLN A 243 -12.79 -4.80 4.73
N ASN A 244 -13.26 -3.68 5.30
CA ASN A 244 -13.74 -3.56 6.68
C ASN A 244 -12.72 -4.09 7.70
N SER A 245 -11.46 -3.72 7.51
CA SER A 245 -10.34 -4.24 8.30
C SER A 245 -10.40 -3.78 9.76
N PRO A 246 -10.08 -4.64 10.75
CA PRO A 246 -9.92 -4.24 12.14
C PRO A 246 -8.80 -3.21 12.38
N CYS A 247 -7.77 -3.21 11.53
CA CYS A 247 -6.61 -2.30 11.55
C CYS A 247 -5.97 -2.26 10.15
N TRP A 248 -4.64 -2.22 10.01
CA TRP A 248 -3.93 -2.26 8.73
C TRP A 248 -4.45 -3.41 7.88
N THR A 249 -4.65 -3.18 6.58
CA THR A 249 -5.43 -4.13 5.78
C THR A 249 -4.56 -5.27 5.28
N ILE A 250 -3.50 -4.96 4.53
CA ILE A 250 -2.56 -5.96 3.99
C ILE A 250 -1.16 -5.60 4.46
N HIS A 251 -0.60 -6.42 5.36
CA HIS A 251 0.69 -6.17 5.99
C HIS A 251 1.68 -7.30 5.68
N PRO A 252 2.45 -7.20 4.59
CA PRO A 252 3.64 -8.01 4.43
C PRO A 252 4.78 -7.44 5.27
N TYR A 253 5.45 -8.31 6.00
CA TYR A 253 6.48 -7.98 6.98
C TYR A 253 7.70 -8.88 6.75
N LEU A 254 8.89 -8.30 6.57
CA LEU A 254 10.15 -9.03 6.33
C LEU A 254 10.04 -10.02 5.14
N SER A 255 9.29 -9.65 4.10
CA SER A 255 8.92 -10.54 3.00
C SER A 255 9.45 -10.04 1.65
N GLU A 256 9.64 -10.94 0.69
CA GLU A 256 10.20 -10.61 -0.63
C GLU A 256 9.42 -11.23 -1.79
N ASP A 257 9.57 -10.65 -2.98
CA ASP A 257 8.89 -11.09 -4.21
C ASP A 257 7.36 -11.07 -4.06
N LEU A 258 6.81 -9.88 -3.89
CA LEU A 258 5.39 -9.68 -3.59
C LEU A 258 4.67 -9.02 -4.76
N LYS A 259 3.49 -9.53 -5.11
CA LYS A 259 2.64 -8.98 -6.18
C LYS A 259 1.22 -8.73 -5.67
N PHE A 260 0.79 -7.49 -5.72
CA PHE A 260 -0.58 -7.06 -5.40
C PHE A 260 -1.20 -6.49 -6.67
N ILE A 261 -2.02 -7.31 -7.34
CA ILE A 261 -2.44 -7.07 -8.73
C ILE A 261 -3.96 -6.96 -8.82
N ASP A 262 -4.46 -5.85 -9.38
CA ASP A 262 -5.91 -5.66 -9.66
C ASP A 262 -6.80 -5.88 -8.42
N LEU A 263 -6.31 -5.46 -7.24
CA LEU A 263 -7.03 -5.57 -5.98
C LEU A 263 -8.01 -4.43 -5.79
N LYS A 264 -9.01 -4.66 -4.93
CA LYS A 264 -9.83 -3.59 -4.34
C LYS A 264 -9.61 -3.57 -2.83
N VAL A 265 -9.18 -2.43 -2.29
CA VAL A 265 -8.95 -2.27 -0.84
C VAL A 265 -9.88 -1.19 -0.31
N ARG A 266 -10.81 -1.57 0.58
CA ARG A 266 -11.97 -0.74 0.96
C ARG A 266 -12.17 -0.67 2.46
N ASN A 267 -11.97 0.50 3.04
CA ASN A 267 -12.32 0.78 4.43
C ASN A 267 -13.06 2.12 4.53
N PRO A 268 -14.01 2.27 5.47
CA PRO A 268 -14.66 3.55 5.75
C PRO A 268 -13.64 4.65 6.06
N LYS A 269 -13.91 5.88 5.62
CA LYS A 269 -13.00 7.03 5.82
C LYS A 269 -12.71 7.32 7.31
N ASP A 270 -13.66 7.00 8.19
CA ASP A 270 -13.60 7.20 9.63
C ASP A 270 -13.09 5.97 10.41
N SER A 271 -12.74 4.89 9.73
CA SER A 271 -12.20 3.69 10.38
C SER A 271 -10.74 3.86 10.80
N ALA A 272 -10.45 3.55 12.05
CA ALA A 272 -9.17 3.88 12.67
C ALA A 272 -8.04 2.92 12.26
N ASN A 273 -6.94 3.48 11.72
CA ASN A 273 -5.72 2.77 11.32
C ASN A 273 -5.97 1.69 10.29
N THR A 274 -6.83 1.95 9.30
CA THR A 274 -7.14 1.02 8.23
C THR A 274 -6.39 1.35 6.95
N ASP A 275 -5.07 1.48 7.06
CA ASP A 275 -4.15 1.61 5.95
C ASP A 275 -4.39 0.50 4.91
N GLY A 276 -4.14 0.77 3.63
CA GLY A 276 -4.44 -0.16 2.55
C GLY A 276 -3.43 -1.30 2.43
N ILE A 277 -2.19 -0.99 2.02
CA ILE A 277 -1.08 -1.95 2.02
C ILE A 277 0.09 -1.34 2.79
N ASP A 278 0.64 -2.10 3.74
CA ASP A 278 1.68 -1.68 4.67
C ASP A 278 2.96 -2.52 4.52
N PRO A 279 3.74 -2.41 3.43
CA PRO A 279 4.94 -3.21 3.29
C PRO A 279 6.01 -2.76 4.29
N GLU A 280 6.38 -3.66 5.21
CA GLU A 280 7.32 -3.37 6.29
C GLU A 280 8.58 -4.24 6.16
N SER A 281 9.72 -3.59 5.85
CA SER A 281 11.00 -4.24 5.54
C SER A 281 10.88 -5.28 4.42
N CYS A 282 10.24 -4.91 3.31
CA CYS A 282 9.99 -5.77 2.16
C CYS A 282 10.89 -5.47 0.95
N ASN A 283 11.16 -6.47 0.12
CA ASN A 283 11.99 -6.31 -1.08
C ASN A 283 11.29 -6.85 -2.34
N ARG A 284 11.40 -6.13 -3.47
CA ARG A 284 10.79 -6.48 -4.76
C ARG A 284 9.27 -6.62 -4.66
N VAL A 285 8.62 -5.46 -4.58
CA VAL A 285 7.17 -5.35 -4.37
C VAL A 285 6.51 -4.66 -5.57
N ASP A 286 5.61 -5.38 -6.24
CA ASP A 286 4.74 -4.85 -7.28
C ASP A 286 3.34 -4.55 -6.69
N ILE A 287 2.88 -3.31 -6.84
CA ILE A 287 1.49 -2.90 -6.55
C ILE A 287 0.93 -2.30 -7.83
N ILE A 288 0.11 -3.07 -8.55
CA ILE A 288 -0.27 -2.74 -9.93
C ILE A 288 -1.77 -2.91 -10.14
N GLY A 289 -2.45 -1.90 -10.69
CA GLY A 289 -3.88 -1.99 -10.99
C GLY A 289 -4.80 -1.83 -9.76
N VAL A 290 -4.26 -1.49 -8.59
CA VAL A 290 -5.03 -1.54 -7.33
C VAL A 290 -5.92 -0.31 -7.16
N ASP A 291 -7.14 -0.52 -6.66
CA ASP A 291 -8.11 0.51 -6.35
C ASP A 291 -8.32 0.63 -4.83
N PHE A 292 -7.82 1.73 -4.26
CA PHE A 292 -7.86 2.02 -2.83
C PHE A 292 -8.95 3.04 -2.49
N SER A 293 -9.61 2.83 -1.36
CA SER A 293 -10.38 3.86 -0.64
C SER A 293 -10.42 3.43 0.82
N VAL A 294 -9.78 4.17 1.71
CA VAL A 294 -9.47 3.71 3.07
C VAL A 294 -9.61 4.82 4.11
N GLY A 295 -9.59 4.45 5.39
CA GLY A 295 -9.62 5.38 6.52
C GLY A 295 -8.27 5.98 6.93
N ASP A 296 -7.16 5.50 6.36
CA ASP A 296 -5.81 6.03 6.66
C ASP A 296 -4.95 6.09 5.37
N ASP A 297 -3.65 5.82 5.42
CA ASP A 297 -2.76 5.84 4.25
C ASP A 297 -3.11 4.71 3.24
N CYS A 298 -3.20 5.01 1.93
CA CYS A 298 -3.49 3.99 0.91
C CYS A 298 -2.36 2.96 0.80
N ILE A 299 -1.12 3.45 0.71
CA ILE A 299 0.09 2.64 0.79
C ILE A 299 1.01 3.28 1.83
N ALA A 300 1.42 2.51 2.84
CA ALA A 300 2.34 2.95 3.88
C ALA A 300 3.60 2.07 3.91
N ILE A 301 4.65 2.51 3.23
CA ILE A 301 5.93 1.80 3.17
C ILE A 301 6.71 2.06 4.46
N LYS A 302 7.06 0.97 5.15
CA LYS A 302 7.67 0.99 6.49
C LYS A 302 8.91 0.09 6.53
N SER A 303 9.69 0.21 7.61
CA SER A 303 10.84 -0.65 7.91
C SER A 303 11.16 -0.64 9.41
N GLY A 304 10.11 -0.71 10.24
CA GLY A 304 10.22 -0.75 11.69
C GLY A 304 10.54 0.59 12.36
N LYS A 305 10.40 0.62 13.69
CA LYS A 305 10.87 1.73 14.54
C LYS A 305 12.31 1.51 14.98
N LEU A 306 12.84 2.42 15.80
CA LEU A 306 14.26 2.50 16.12
C LEU A 306 14.88 1.15 16.54
N TYR A 307 14.21 0.41 17.43
CA TYR A 307 14.66 -0.92 17.85
C TYR A 307 14.92 -1.84 16.65
N MET A 308 13.92 -1.93 15.76
CA MET A 308 13.98 -2.75 14.55
C MET A 308 15.08 -2.28 13.60
N GLY A 309 15.18 -0.96 13.38
CA GLY A 309 16.18 -0.37 12.52
C GLY A 309 17.61 -0.61 13.00
N MET A 310 17.88 -0.39 14.29
CA MET A 310 19.21 -0.56 14.87
C MET A 310 19.64 -2.03 14.91
N ARG A 311 18.72 -2.94 15.22
CA ARG A 311 19.01 -4.37 15.38
C ARG A 311 19.09 -5.13 14.05
N TYR A 312 18.14 -4.91 13.14
CA TYR A 312 17.99 -5.74 11.94
C TYR A 312 18.40 -5.04 10.66
N GLN A 313 18.37 -3.70 10.62
CA GLN A 313 18.86 -2.90 9.50
C GLN A 313 18.29 -3.34 8.14
N LYS A 314 17.02 -3.78 8.12
CA LYS A 314 16.36 -4.25 6.91
C LYS A 314 15.48 -3.16 6.30
N PRO A 315 15.87 -2.56 5.17
CA PRO A 315 15.05 -1.57 4.50
C PRO A 315 13.82 -2.19 3.85
N SER A 316 12.86 -1.34 3.50
CA SER A 316 11.95 -1.63 2.39
C SER A 316 12.57 -1.11 1.10
N GLU A 317 12.78 -1.97 0.11
CA GLU A 317 13.44 -1.59 -1.13
C GLU A 317 12.89 -2.23 -2.41
N ASN A 318 13.10 -1.54 -3.53
CA ASN A 318 12.76 -2.00 -4.89
C ASN A 318 11.25 -2.19 -5.09
N PHE A 319 10.55 -1.06 -5.14
CA PHE A 319 9.10 -1.02 -5.31
C PHE A 319 8.73 -0.49 -6.68
N ASN A 320 7.74 -1.13 -7.29
CA ASN A 320 7.11 -0.68 -8.52
C ASN A 320 5.60 -0.55 -8.26
N ILE A 321 5.15 0.69 -8.12
CA ILE A 321 3.77 1.05 -7.86
C ILE A 321 3.23 1.74 -9.10
N ARG A 322 2.28 1.12 -9.81
CA ARG A 322 1.81 1.74 -11.04
C ARG A 322 0.39 1.38 -11.42
N ASN A 323 -0.23 2.23 -12.24
CA ASN A 323 -1.62 2.05 -12.65
C ASN A 323 -2.53 1.80 -11.43
N CYS A 324 -2.35 2.56 -10.35
CA CYS A 324 -3.21 2.49 -9.16
C CYS A 324 -4.08 3.74 -9.06
N ILE A 325 -5.25 3.59 -8.43
CA ILE A 325 -6.09 4.71 -8.01
C ILE A 325 -6.19 4.73 -6.50
N MET A 326 -5.83 5.87 -5.91
CA MET A 326 -5.89 6.13 -4.48
C MET A 326 -6.97 7.16 -4.24
N LYS A 327 -8.14 6.72 -3.75
CA LYS A 327 -9.26 7.63 -3.42
C LYS A 327 -9.06 8.17 -1.99
N HIS A 328 -10.11 8.26 -1.17
CA HIS A 328 -9.99 8.69 0.22
C HIS A 328 -8.87 7.96 0.98
N GLY A 329 -8.08 8.75 1.72
CA GLY A 329 -7.01 8.31 2.60
C GLY A 329 -6.13 9.47 3.08
N HIS A 330 -5.37 9.29 4.16
CA HIS A 330 -4.48 10.32 4.74
C HIS A 330 -3.23 10.59 3.86
N GLY A 331 -2.93 9.69 2.93
CA GLY A 331 -1.87 9.82 1.94
C GLY A 331 -1.99 8.76 0.85
N ALA A 332 -1.68 9.12 -0.40
CA ALA A 332 -1.74 8.16 -1.51
C ALA A 332 -0.57 7.18 -1.46
N VAL A 333 0.66 7.70 -1.41
CA VAL A 333 1.88 6.92 -1.18
C VAL A 333 2.66 7.54 -0.04
N VAL A 334 2.82 6.78 1.03
CA VAL A 334 3.40 7.25 2.28
C VAL A 334 4.63 6.45 2.63
N ILE A 335 5.70 7.15 3.00
CA ILE A 335 6.90 6.55 3.56
C ILE A 335 6.96 6.91 5.05
N GLY A 336 6.95 5.89 5.90
CA GLY A 336 7.01 6.01 7.35
C GLY A 336 5.64 6.08 8.06
N SER A 337 5.58 6.46 9.33
CA SER A 337 6.71 7.05 10.08
C SER A 337 7.73 6.02 10.56
N GLU A 338 7.37 4.75 10.59
CA GLU A 338 8.21 3.62 10.98
C GLU A 338 9.15 3.26 9.84
N MET A 339 10.27 3.98 9.70
CA MET A 339 11.22 3.81 8.59
C MET A 339 12.67 3.64 9.06
N SER A 340 12.87 3.14 10.28
CA SER A 340 14.19 3.08 10.92
C SER A 340 15.17 2.12 10.25
N GLY A 341 14.69 1.12 9.49
CA GLY A 341 15.53 0.27 8.65
C GLY A 341 15.89 0.89 7.29
N GLY A 342 15.33 2.05 6.96
CA GLY A 342 15.49 2.73 5.67
C GLY A 342 14.43 2.35 4.64
N VAL A 343 14.30 3.17 3.59
CA VAL A 343 13.39 2.94 2.46
C VAL A 343 14.06 3.40 1.16
N LYS A 344 14.19 2.52 0.16
CA LYS A 344 15.02 2.78 -1.02
C LYS A 344 14.36 2.35 -2.33
N ASN A 345 14.67 3.06 -3.41
CA ASN A 345 14.30 2.65 -4.77
C ASN A 345 12.79 2.43 -4.93
N ILE A 346 12.02 3.50 -4.75
CA ILE A 346 10.57 3.49 -4.87
C ILE A 346 10.19 4.21 -6.15
N ASN A 347 9.58 3.49 -7.09
CA ASN A 347 9.07 4.06 -8.33
C ASN A 347 7.54 4.03 -8.30
N VAL A 348 6.93 5.20 -8.48
CA VAL A 348 5.48 5.38 -8.57
C VAL A 348 5.15 6.00 -9.92
N GLU A 349 4.34 5.33 -10.73
CA GLU A 349 3.98 5.87 -12.04
C GLU A 349 2.57 5.58 -12.52
N LYS A 350 2.03 6.46 -13.39
CA LYS A 350 0.73 6.25 -14.05
C LYS A 350 -0.41 6.05 -13.05
N CYS A 351 -0.40 6.76 -11.93
CA CYS A 351 -1.42 6.66 -10.88
C CYS A 351 -2.33 7.88 -10.82
N VAL A 352 -3.53 7.68 -10.27
CA VAL A 352 -4.49 8.74 -9.99
C VAL A 352 -4.70 8.84 -8.48
N PHE A 353 -4.47 10.01 -7.89
CA PHE A 353 -4.76 10.30 -6.48
C PHE A 353 -5.97 11.22 -6.43
N GLN A 354 -7.00 10.84 -5.68
CA GLN A 354 -8.28 11.54 -5.67
C GLN A 354 -8.75 11.72 -4.23
N GLU A 355 -8.89 12.97 -3.78
CA GLU A 355 -9.45 13.30 -2.46
C GLU A 355 -8.68 12.68 -1.29
N THR A 356 -7.39 12.41 -1.48
CA THR A 356 -6.47 12.13 -0.38
C THR A 356 -6.09 13.41 0.34
N ASP A 357 -5.75 13.31 1.62
CA ASP A 357 -5.20 14.46 2.33
C ASP A 357 -3.84 14.85 1.71
N ARG A 358 -3.01 13.85 1.37
CA ARG A 358 -1.67 14.03 0.80
C ARG A 358 -1.45 13.15 -0.43
N GLY A 359 -0.66 13.63 -1.39
CA GLY A 359 -0.22 12.84 -2.53
C GLY A 359 0.95 11.94 -2.13
N LEU A 360 2.17 12.43 -2.33
CA LEU A 360 3.35 11.90 -1.64
C LEU A 360 3.37 12.42 -0.20
N ARG A 361 3.65 11.53 0.74
CA ARG A 361 3.88 11.90 2.14
C ARG A 361 5.08 11.17 2.73
N ILE A 362 6.09 11.90 3.19
CA ILE A 362 7.22 11.35 3.93
C ILE A 362 7.17 11.85 5.36
N LYS A 363 7.19 10.89 6.30
CA LYS A 363 7.07 11.13 7.73
C LYS A 363 8.32 10.57 8.41
N THR A 364 9.17 11.42 8.98
CA THR A 364 10.25 10.99 9.86
C THR A 364 10.48 12.02 10.96
N ARG A 365 11.35 11.69 11.90
CA ARG A 365 11.76 12.55 13.01
C ARG A 365 13.09 12.11 13.59
N ARG A 366 13.75 13.00 14.33
CA ARG A 366 14.82 12.59 15.25
C ARG A 366 14.37 11.41 16.11
N GLY A 367 15.27 10.47 16.33
CA GLY A 367 14.96 9.21 17.02
C GLY A 367 14.47 8.09 16.11
N ARG A 368 14.48 8.27 14.78
CA ARG A 368 14.36 7.15 13.82
C ARG A 368 15.68 6.44 13.55
N GLY A 369 16.81 7.11 13.79
CA GLY A 369 18.12 6.48 13.78
C GLY A 369 18.92 6.64 12.49
N LYS A 370 20.23 6.45 12.55
CA LYS A 370 21.15 6.62 11.41
C LYS A 370 20.91 5.68 10.23
N TYR A 371 20.28 4.53 10.47
CA TYR A 371 19.91 3.58 9.41
C TYR A 371 18.60 3.95 8.70
N ALA A 372 17.90 4.97 9.23
CA ALA A 372 16.67 5.50 8.67
C ALA A 372 16.99 6.42 7.48
N VAL A 373 17.49 5.80 6.41
CA VAL A 373 17.87 6.47 5.16
C VAL A 373 16.74 6.30 4.14
N ILE A 374 16.21 7.41 3.62
CA ILE A 374 15.28 7.40 2.49
C ILE A 374 16.00 7.93 1.26
N GLU A 375 16.08 7.15 0.18
CA GLU A 375 16.73 7.58 -1.05
C GLU A 375 16.10 6.96 -2.30
N ASN A 376 16.27 7.63 -3.44
CA ASN A 376 15.80 7.20 -4.76
C ASN A 376 14.29 6.99 -4.82
N ILE A 377 13.55 8.07 -4.57
CA ILE A 377 12.08 8.09 -4.61
C ILE A 377 11.63 8.88 -5.84
N ASN A 378 10.95 8.20 -6.76
CA ASN A 378 10.57 8.75 -8.05
C ASN A 378 9.06 8.66 -8.27
N PHE A 379 8.47 9.76 -8.72
CA PHE A 379 7.07 9.87 -9.12
C PHE A 379 6.99 10.39 -10.55
N ASP A 380 6.33 9.67 -11.44
CA ASP A 380 6.19 10.06 -12.86
C ASP A 380 4.77 9.81 -13.40
N ARG A 381 4.22 10.72 -14.19
CA ARG A 381 2.86 10.61 -14.79
C ARG A 381 1.80 10.36 -13.71
N ILE A 382 1.57 11.36 -12.86
CA ILE A 382 0.57 11.29 -11.79
C ILE A 382 -0.48 12.38 -11.98
N VAL A 383 -1.74 12.00 -11.82
CA VAL A 383 -2.85 12.98 -11.76
C VAL A 383 -3.36 13.03 -10.33
N MET A 384 -3.40 14.22 -9.74
CA MET A 384 -3.92 14.47 -8.40
C MET A 384 -5.17 15.35 -8.50
N GLU A 385 -6.31 14.86 -8.03
CA GLU A 385 -7.60 15.53 -8.06
C GLU A 385 -8.06 15.82 -6.62
N ARG A 386 -8.23 17.09 -6.26
CA ARG A 386 -8.69 17.51 -4.92
C ARG A 386 -7.82 16.95 -3.78
N VAL A 387 -6.50 16.90 -4.00
CA VAL A 387 -5.54 16.51 -2.95
C VAL A 387 -5.18 17.76 -2.14
N LEU A 388 -5.34 17.71 -0.82
CA LEU A 388 -5.19 18.93 0.00
C LEU A 388 -3.76 19.51 -0.07
N THR A 389 -2.75 18.65 0.02
CA THR A 389 -1.34 19.03 -0.21
C THR A 389 -0.63 17.94 -1.01
N PRO A 390 -0.36 18.15 -2.31
CA PRO A 390 0.22 17.15 -3.20
C PRO A 390 1.54 16.55 -2.73
N PHE A 391 2.48 17.37 -2.24
CA PHE A 391 3.83 16.92 -1.88
C PHE A 391 4.18 17.31 -0.45
N VAL A 392 4.48 16.34 0.42
CA VAL A 392 4.90 16.62 1.80
C VAL A 392 6.08 15.77 2.21
N ILE A 393 7.14 16.42 2.68
CA ILE A 393 8.26 15.79 3.38
C ILE A 393 8.43 16.46 4.74
N ASN A 394 8.35 15.67 5.81
CA ASN A 394 8.37 16.17 7.17
C ASN A 394 9.34 15.38 8.06
N MET A 395 10.44 16.01 8.47
CA MET A 395 11.41 15.48 9.45
C MET A 395 11.13 15.89 10.91
N PHE A 396 9.96 16.47 11.19
CA PHE A 396 9.50 16.88 12.52
C PHE A 396 8.14 16.25 12.87
N TYR A 397 7.89 15.04 12.37
CA TYR A 397 6.62 14.35 12.55
C TYR A 397 6.35 14.01 14.02
N PHE A 398 5.18 14.40 14.55
CA PHE A 398 4.85 14.19 15.95
C PHE A 398 4.09 12.87 16.22
N CYS A 399 4.83 11.80 16.50
CA CYS A 399 4.26 10.49 16.82
C CYS A 399 4.96 9.85 18.01
N ASP A 400 4.41 8.74 18.51
CA ASP A 400 4.86 8.09 19.75
C ASP A 400 4.65 9.02 20.99
N PRO A 401 4.79 8.50 22.22
CA PRO A 401 4.55 9.31 23.44
C PRO A 401 5.41 10.56 23.55
N ASP A 402 6.62 10.56 22.98
CA ASP A 402 7.58 11.66 22.99
C ASP A 402 7.48 12.58 21.75
N GLY A 403 6.48 12.38 20.87
CA GLY A 403 6.34 13.08 19.60
C GLY A 403 6.24 14.60 19.70
N LYS A 404 5.87 15.13 20.89
CA LYS A 404 5.77 16.56 21.19
C LYS A 404 6.87 17.07 22.12
N SER A 405 7.93 16.29 22.33
CA SER A 405 9.10 16.72 23.09
C SER A 405 9.90 17.77 22.32
N GLU A 406 10.66 18.59 23.06
CA GLU A 406 11.56 19.60 22.47
C GLU A 406 12.55 18.99 21.48
N TYR A 407 13.04 17.79 21.76
CA TYR A 407 13.92 17.05 20.84
C TYR A 407 13.30 16.89 19.44
N VAL A 408 11.98 16.65 19.37
CA VAL A 408 11.27 16.47 18.10
C VAL A 408 10.90 17.80 17.47
N TYR A 409 10.35 18.76 18.22
CA TYR A 409 9.85 19.99 17.62
C TYR A 409 10.93 21.07 17.40
N SER A 410 12.08 20.98 18.06
CA SER A 410 13.10 22.02 18.04
C SER A 410 13.65 22.24 16.63
N ARG A 411 13.75 23.52 16.25
CA ARG A 411 14.41 24.00 15.03
C ARG A 411 15.88 24.37 15.27
N ALA A 412 16.41 24.15 16.47
CA ALA A 412 17.82 24.30 16.74
C ALA A 412 18.63 23.17 16.06
N ILE A 413 19.90 23.44 15.80
CA ILE A 413 20.86 22.45 15.34
C ILE A 413 21.18 21.50 16.50
N HIS A 414 21.05 20.20 16.24
CA HIS A 414 21.50 19.15 17.16
C HIS A 414 22.72 18.40 16.58
N PRO A 415 23.48 17.65 17.39
CA PRO A 415 24.51 16.76 16.87
C PRO A 415 23.93 15.74 15.89
N VAL A 416 24.67 15.45 14.82
CA VAL A 416 24.39 14.29 13.96
C VAL A 416 24.95 13.06 14.65
N ASP A 417 24.08 12.12 15.00
CA ASP A 417 24.44 10.92 15.77
C ASP A 417 23.63 9.69 15.35
N ASP A 418 23.68 8.64 16.16
CA ASP A 418 22.98 7.37 15.92
C ASP A 418 21.44 7.49 15.86
N TRP A 419 20.87 8.62 16.28
CA TRP A 419 19.44 8.90 16.34
C TRP A 419 18.94 9.75 15.15
N THR A 420 19.86 10.31 14.35
CA THR A 420 19.56 11.22 13.24
C THR A 420 19.21 10.47 11.95
N PRO A 421 17.98 10.58 11.41
CA PRO A 421 17.64 10.05 10.09
C PRO A 421 18.22 10.91 8.96
N SER A 422 18.29 10.38 7.73
CA SER A 422 18.73 11.15 6.56
C SER A 422 17.81 10.95 5.35
N LEU A 423 17.62 12.05 4.59
CA LEU A 423 16.78 12.08 3.39
C LEU A 423 17.61 12.46 2.17
N GLY A 424 17.64 11.57 1.19
CA GLY A 424 18.36 11.69 -0.08
C GLY A 424 17.61 12.53 -1.12
N ALA A 425 17.64 12.06 -2.36
CA ALA A 425 17.05 12.74 -3.51
C ALA A 425 15.61 12.29 -3.80
N PHE A 426 14.75 13.25 -4.13
CA PHE A 426 13.35 13.04 -4.51
C PHE A 426 13.07 13.65 -5.88
N LYS A 427 12.49 12.87 -6.81
CA LYS A 427 12.21 13.32 -8.17
C LYS A 427 10.72 13.21 -8.51
N PHE A 428 10.17 14.29 -9.03
CA PHE A 428 8.78 14.41 -9.43
C PHE A 428 8.70 14.87 -10.88
N LYS A 429 8.02 14.09 -11.73
CA LYS A 429 7.97 14.34 -13.17
C LYS A 429 6.56 14.18 -13.72
N ASN A 430 6.14 15.05 -14.63
CA ASN A 430 4.88 14.96 -15.35
C ASN A 430 3.67 14.79 -14.40
N ILE A 431 3.48 15.74 -13.49
CA ILE A 431 2.41 15.67 -12.48
C ILE A 431 1.46 16.84 -12.65
N ILE A 432 0.16 16.54 -12.67
CA ILE A 432 -0.91 17.54 -12.72
C ILE A 432 -1.73 17.42 -11.45
N CYS A 433 -1.82 18.49 -10.69
CA CYS A 433 -2.64 18.63 -9.50
C CYS A 433 -3.76 19.63 -9.77
N ARG A 434 -5.02 19.21 -9.62
CA ARG A 434 -6.21 20.04 -9.82
C ARG A 434 -6.95 20.21 -8.50
N ASP A 435 -7.48 21.40 -8.27
CA ASP A 435 -8.26 21.74 -7.08
C ASP A 435 -7.55 21.42 -5.76
N SER A 436 -6.24 21.67 -5.66
CA SER A 436 -5.55 21.60 -4.37
C SER A 436 -6.06 22.70 -3.44
N GLU A 437 -5.95 22.54 -2.12
CA GLU A 437 -6.58 23.48 -1.17
C GLU A 437 -5.60 24.15 -0.19
N VAL A 438 -4.64 23.39 0.32
CA VAL A 438 -3.81 23.83 1.45
C VAL A 438 -2.46 24.40 0.98
N ALA A 439 -1.66 23.59 0.29
CA ALA A 439 -0.33 23.99 -0.20
C ALA A 439 0.07 23.19 -1.45
N ALA A 440 0.95 23.73 -2.29
CA ALA A 440 1.47 23.01 -3.46
C ALA A 440 2.46 21.94 -3.01
N GLY A 441 3.37 22.31 -2.12
CA GLY A 441 4.25 21.37 -1.44
C GLY A 441 4.84 21.94 -0.17
N TYR A 442 5.15 21.08 0.80
CA TYR A 442 5.68 21.47 2.10
C TYR A 442 6.81 20.53 2.53
N PHE A 443 8.04 21.04 2.51
CA PHE A 443 9.27 20.28 2.68
C PHE A 443 10.06 20.81 3.87
N THR A 444 10.30 19.95 4.86
CA THR A 444 10.98 20.33 6.11
C THR A 444 12.06 19.32 6.46
N GLY A 445 13.31 19.71 6.26
CA GLY A 445 14.50 18.98 6.69
C GLY A 445 14.95 19.36 8.10
N LEU A 446 15.79 18.52 8.71
CA LEU A 446 16.48 18.88 9.95
C LEU A 446 17.58 19.91 9.65
N PRO A 447 17.82 20.91 10.52
CA PRO A 447 18.86 21.90 10.28
C PRO A 447 20.28 21.29 10.28
N GLU A 448 20.51 20.22 11.06
CA GLU A 448 21.78 19.47 11.07
C GLU A 448 21.86 18.38 9.98
N MET A 449 20.75 17.99 9.39
CA MET A 449 20.67 16.97 8.34
C MET A 449 19.61 17.37 7.31
N PRO A 450 19.91 18.38 6.45
CA PRO A 450 19.00 18.85 5.42
C PRO A 450 18.57 17.75 4.45
N ILE A 451 17.43 17.95 3.79
CA ILE A 451 17.03 17.11 2.66
C ILE A 451 18.04 17.31 1.53
N ARG A 452 18.61 16.23 0.97
CA ARG A 452 19.68 16.34 -0.03
C ARG A 452 19.22 17.04 -1.31
N SER A 453 18.15 16.57 -1.96
CA SER A 453 17.63 17.27 -3.13
C SER A 453 16.16 17.01 -3.39
N ILE A 454 15.48 18.02 -3.94
CA ILE A 454 14.12 17.92 -4.45
C ILE A 454 14.09 18.45 -5.88
N GLU A 455 13.66 17.59 -6.80
CA GLU A 455 13.64 17.89 -8.24
C GLU A 455 12.22 17.78 -8.79
N PHE A 456 11.78 18.83 -9.48
CA PHE A 456 10.50 18.91 -10.17
C PHE A 456 10.71 19.15 -11.66
N GLU A 457 10.02 18.38 -12.50
CA GLU A 457 10.01 18.53 -13.96
C GLU A 457 8.58 18.40 -14.49
N ASN A 458 8.09 19.40 -15.22
CA ASN A 458 6.74 19.40 -15.82
C ASN A 458 5.64 19.18 -14.77
N ILE A 459 5.49 20.15 -13.86
CA ILE A 459 4.51 20.11 -12.78
C ILE A 459 3.49 21.22 -12.98
N VAL A 460 2.21 20.90 -12.81
CA VAL A 460 1.15 21.91 -12.75
C VAL A 460 0.39 21.71 -11.46
N VAL A 461 0.28 22.75 -10.65
CA VAL A 461 -0.61 22.75 -9.47
C VAL A 461 -1.58 23.90 -9.59
N ASP A 462 -2.86 23.55 -9.69
CA ASP A 462 -3.98 24.48 -9.59
C ASP A 462 -4.66 24.36 -8.22
N PHE A 463 -5.04 25.50 -7.69
CA PHE A 463 -5.78 25.61 -6.44
C PHE A 463 -7.25 25.91 -6.68
N LYS A 464 -8.10 25.21 -5.93
CA LYS A 464 -9.55 25.42 -5.92
C LYS A 464 -9.89 26.88 -5.63
N GLU A 465 -10.86 27.45 -6.35
CA GLU A 465 -11.25 28.86 -6.20
C GLU A 465 -11.65 29.20 -4.75
N GLU A 466 -12.50 28.37 -4.13
CA GLU A 466 -12.83 28.43 -2.71
C GLU A 466 -12.17 27.28 -1.95
N ALA A 467 -10.93 27.51 -1.51
CA ALA A 467 -10.12 26.53 -0.79
C ALA A 467 -10.26 26.64 0.73
N GLN A 468 -10.29 25.49 1.41
CA GLN A 468 -10.28 25.43 2.87
C GLN A 468 -8.87 25.63 3.43
N ARG A 469 -8.78 26.24 4.61
CA ARG A 469 -7.53 26.29 5.38
C ARG A 469 -7.26 24.94 6.03
N GLY A 470 -6.02 24.48 5.97
CA GLY A 470 -5.58 23.26 6.64
C GLY A 470 -4.12 23.36 7.04
N ARG A 471 -3.66 22.45 7.92
CA ARG A 471 -2.23 22.34 8.19
C ARG A 471 -1.55 21.64 7.00
N PRO A 472 -0.45 22.15 6.45
CA PRO A 472 0.21 21.54 5.29
C PRO A 472 0.99 20.27 5.68
N ALA A 473 1.56 20.24 6.88
CA ALA A 473 2.23 19.08 7.45
C ALA A 473 1.70 18.78 8.86
N MET A 474 2.14 17.64 9.41
CA MET A 474 1.76 17.16 10.74
C MET A 474 2.97 17.31 11.68
N MET A 475 3.15 18.52 12.23
CA MET A 475 4.23 18.90 13.14
C MET A 475 3.78 20.03 14.07
N ASP A 476 4.50 20.28 15.15
CA ASP A 476 4.19 21.36 16.09
C ASP A 476 4.59 22.75 15.55
N TYR A 477 3.92 23.78 16.08
CA TYR A 477 4.17 25.20 15.82
C TYR A 477 4.07 25.63 14.35
N ILE A 478 3.08 25.11 13.64
CA ILE A 478 2.70 25.59 12.31
C ILE A 478 1.22 25.96 12.27
N ASP A 479 0.93 27.04 11.53
CA ASP A 479 -0.43 27.51 11.32
C ASP A 479 -1.12 26.78 10.17
N ALA A 480 -2.45 26.84 10.19
CA ALA A 480 -3.23 26.44 9.03
C ALA A 480 -3.07 27.47 7.91
N VAL A 481 -2.81 27.01 6.70
CA VAL A 481 -2.65 27.83 5.49
C VAL A 481 -3.69 27.43 4.45
N SER A 482 -3.86 28.25 3.42
CA SER A 482 -4.64 27.91 2.24
C SER A 482 -3.94 28.47 1.02
N LYS A 483 -3.94 27.70 -0.08
CA LYS A 483 -3.34 28.07 -1.36
C LYS A 483 -1.87 28.49 -1.29
N LEU A 484 -1.14 27.97 -0.31
CA LEU A 484 0.30 28.23 -0.19
C LEU A 484 1.04 27.64 -1.40
N GLY A 485 2.03 28.36 -1.94
CA GLY A 485 2.92 27.81 -2.95
C GLY A 485 3.80 26.66 -2.44
N PHE A 486 5.00 26.51 -2.98
CA PHE A 486 5.98 25.56 -2.47
C PHE A 486 6.76 26.16 -1.29
N TYR A 487 6.84 25.44 -0.18
CA TYR A 487 7.66 25.83 0.97
C TYR A 487 8.78 24.81 1.21
N PHE A 488 10.02 25.30 1.25
CA PHE A 488 11.21 24.50 1.49
C PHE A 488 11.98 25.04 2.69
N MET A 489 12.20 24.18 3.69
CA MET A 489 13.03 24.47 4.86
C MET A 489 14.14 23.42 5.01
N ASN A 490 15.39 23.87 5.14
CA ASN A 490 16.58 23.02 5.29
C ASN A 490 16.70 21.98 4.16
N VAL A 491 16.93 22.46 2.94
CA VAL A 491 17.13 21.64 1.74
C VAL A 491 18.44 22.03 1.09
N ASP A 492 19.28 21.07 0.74
CA ASP A 492 20.56 21.36 0.10
C ASP A 492 20.35 21.86 -1.33
N GLU A 493 19.55 21.16 -2.14
CA GLU A 493 19.30 21.53 -3.53
C GLU A 493 17.81 21.44 -3.91
N VAL A 494 17.28 22.51 -4.50
CA VAL A 494 15.93 22.54 -5.09
C VAL A 494 16.04 22.87 -6.57
N ILE A 495 15.54 21.97 -7.42
CA ILE A 495 15.52 22.12 -8.87
C ILE A 495 14.08 22.12 -9.37
N MET A 496 13.66 23.18 -10.07
CA MET A 496 12.32 23.30 -10.63
C MET A 496 12.40 23.60 -12.13
N ASN A 497 11.98 22.68 -12.98
CA ASN A 497 11.97 22.85 -14.43
C ASN A 497 10.53 22.76 -14.95
N ASN A 498 10.02 23.85 -15.54
CA ASN A 498 8.66 23.91 -16.07
C ASN A 498 7.60 23.58 -15.00
N VAL A 499 7.55 24.39 -13.94
CA VAL A 499 6.62 24.23 -12.82
C VAL A 499 5.62 25.38 -12.75
N LYS A 500 4.35 25.11 -13.07
CA LYS A 500 3.29 26.12 -13.08
C LYS A 500 2.43 26.05 -11.82
N LEU A 501 2.19 27.22 -11.19
CA LEU A 501 1.20 27.39 -10.12
C LEU A 501 0.05 28.29 -10.58
N GLU A 502 -1.18 27.82 -10.43
CA GLU A 502 -2.40 28.56 -10.76
C GLU A 502 -3.23 28.80 -9.49
N ASN A 503 -3.80 30.00 -9.33
CA ASN A 503 -4.68 30.36 -8.21
C ASN A 503 -4.06 30.27 -6.79
N HIS A 504 -2.73 30.25 -6.68
CA HIS A 504 -2.02 30.32 -5.38
C HIS A 504 -2.14 31.72 -4.74
N VAL A 505 -1.90 31.81 -3.43
CA VAL A 505 -1.90 33.08 -2.67
C VAL A 505 -0.54 33.27 -1.99
N GLY A 506 0.04 34.46 -2.17
CA GLY A 506 1.36 34.80 -1.64
C GLY A 506 2.49 34.42 -2.60
N GLU A 507 3.68 34.21 -2.05
CA GLU A 507 4.84 33.83 -2.86
C GLU A 507 4.70 32.42 -3.43
N PRO A 508 5.01 32.20 -4.73
CA PRO A 508 4.91 30.89 -5.35
C PRO A 508 5.93 29.89 -4.79
N VAL A 509 7.09 30.37 -4.34
CA VAL A 509 8.17 29.56 -3.75
C VAL A 509 8.76 30.30 -2.55
N ILE A 510 8.78 29.63 -1.39
CA ILE A 510 9.37 30.12 -0.14
C ILE A 510 10.56 29.24 0.21
N LEU A 511 11.73 29.86 0.39
CA LEU A 511 13.01 29.19 0.65
C LEU A 511 13.55 29.63 2.02
N GLU A 512 13.71 28.68 2.94
CA GLU A 512 14.31 28.88 4.25
C GLU A 512 15.50 27.93 4.43
N SER A 513 16.70 28.47 4.61
CA SER A 513 17.93 27.66 4.74
C SER A 513 18.12 26.68 3.58
N VAL A 514 17.91 27.15 2.34
CA VAL A 514 18.15 26.38 1.11
C VAL A 514 19.53 26.75 0.55
N LYS A 515 20.42 25.78 0.33
CA LYS A 515 21.80 26.08 -0.13
C LYS A 515 21.85 26.45 -1.61
N GLN A 516 21.12 25.73 -2.45
CA GLN A 516 21.05 25.96 -3.89
C GLN A 516 19.62 25.86 -4.40
N TYR A 517 19.19 26.87 -5.16
CA TYR A 517 17.92 26.88 -5.88
C TYR A 517 18.16 27.18 -7.35
N THR A 518 17.57 26.40 -8.23
CA THR A 518 17.56 26.65 -9.68
C THR A 518 16.18 26.35 -10.21
N GLY A 519 15.53 27.32 -10.87
CA GLY A 519 14.31 26.96 -11.55
C GLY A 519 13.64 28.00 -12.42
N THR A 520 12.72 27.49 -13.22
CA THR A 520 11.75 28.21 -14.05
C THR A 520 10.34 27.85 -13.59
N LEU A 521 9.64 28.87 -13.07
CA LEU A 521 8.22 28.84 -12.77
C LEU A 521 7.39 29.18 -14.02
#